data_AF-D8IAG8-F1
#
_entry.id   AF-D8IAG8-F1
#
_cell.length_a   1.000
_cell.length_b   1.000
_cell.length_c   1.000
_cell.angle_alpha   90.00
_cell.angle_beta   90.00
_cell.angle_gamma   90.00
#
_symmetry.space_group_name_H-M   'P 1'
#
loop_
_entity.id
_entity.type
_entity.pdbx_description
1 polymer ?
#
loop_
_entity_poly.entity_id
_entity_poly.type
_entity_poly.pdbx_seq_one_letter_code
_entity_poly.pdbx_strand_id
1 'polypeptide(L)'
;MNQPFITKITPMDQKIVVEFQAQNNEPAFSGYNIYFGDSVNPRIYRIYSQQKTIPTIVTTRSTTLQTFTFTIEKNIYYTGSNVTEISLLPETEIRNGIPIYVWVSSYQITPQNESYYYYDNYVKMATPRPEVLNQTVNVGSTIVLSEGYLANFTLNTADNKLYFSSPQRENETWSLQRVAGTSLYDIVVPPTEGYTTESLEVIADRLYLIKINRGNNNYYGKIFVRSVNGTSSIVADYCYQISADILSY
;
A
#
# COMPACT_ATOMS: atom_id res chain seq x y z
N MET A 1 29.21 -4.58 0.28
CA MET A 1 27.82 -5.01 0.47
C MET A 1 26.89 -3.88 0.05
N ASN A 2 26.02 -4.07 -0.94
CA ASN A 2 24.95 -3.10 -1.18
C ASN A 2 23.77 -3.52 -0.29
N GLN A 3 23.44 -2.66 0.66
CA GLN A 3 22.38 -2.93 1.63
C GLN A 3 21.05 -3.07 0.90
N PRO A 4 20.16 -3.97 1.35
CA PRO A 4 18.81 -4.00 0.81
C PRO A 4 18.14 -2.65 1.08
N PHE A 5 17.52 -2.06 0.05
CA PHE A 5 16.77 -0.83 0.19
C PHE A 5 15.37 -1.05 -0.35
N ILE A 6 14.36 -0.68 0.46
CA ILE A 6 12.96 -0.82 0.08
C ILE A 6 12.66 0.24 -0.98
N THR A 7 12.39 -0.21 -2.20
CA THR A 7 12.03 0.67 -3.32
C THR A 7 10.59 1.15 -3.17
N LYS A 8 9.68 0.26 -2.78
CA LYS A 8 8.24 0.53 -2.76
C LYS A 8 7.52 -0.34 -1.73
N ILE A 9 6.61 0.24 -0.96
CA ILE A 9 5.60 -0.51 -0.21
C ILE A 9 4.20 -0.20 -0.74
N THR A 10 3.50 -1.24 -1.18
CA THR A 10 2.14 -1.10 -1.73
C THR A 10 1.11 -1.60 -0.71
N PRO A 11 0.30 -0.71 -0.12
CA PRO A 11 -0.82 -1.11 0.72
C PRO A 11 -1.93 -1.75 -0.13
N MET A 12 -2.53 -2.81 0.39
CA MET A 12 -3.67 -3.51 -0.20
C MET A 12 -4.67 -3.91 0.90
N ASP A 13 -5.75 -4.59 0.52
CA ASP A 13 -6.74 -5.09 1.48
C ASP A 13 -6.14 -6.16 2.41
N GLN A 14 -6.03 -5.82 3.70
CA GLN A 14 -5.48 -6.65 4.78
C GLN A 14 -4.07 -7.22 4.52
N LYS A 15 -3.28 -6.53 3.69
CA LYS A 15 -1.91 -6.94 3.38
C LYS A 15 -1.08 -5.79 2.83
N ILE A 16 0.23 -6.02 2.81
CA ILE A 16 1.21 -5.10 2.25
C ILE A 16 2.16 -5.87 1.34
N VAL A 17 2.48 -5.30 0.17
CA VAL A 17 3.53 -5.81 -0.71
C VAL A 17 4.78 -4.95 -0.56
N VAL A 18 5.89 -5.59 -0.19
CA VAL A 18 7.21 -4.99 -0.02
C VAL A 18 8.04 -5.30 -1.25
N GLU A 19 8.50 -4.26 -1.94
CA GLU A 19 9.49 -4.36 -3.01
C GLU A 19 10.80 -3.74 -2.53
N PHE A 20 11.89 -4.45 -2.73
CA PHE A 20 13.22 -3.96 -2.38
C PHE A 20 14.26 -4.41 -3.40
N GLN A 21 15.31 -3.62 -3.52
CA GLN A 21 16.46 -3.96 -4.34
C GLN A 21 17.67 -4.23 -3.46
N ALA A 22 18.46 -5.22 -3.85
CA ALA A 22 19.63 -5.59 -3.08
C ALA A 22 20.68 -6.29 -3.96
N GLN A 23 21.93 -6.23 -3.51
CA GLN A 23 23.07 -6.91 -4.13
C GLN A 23 24.05 -7.28 -3.02
N ASN A 24 24.28 -8.57 -2.84
CA ASN A 24 25.18 -9.05 -1.81
C ASN A 24 26.16 -10.06 -2.39
N ASN A 25 27.45 -9.72 -2.40
CA ASN A 25 28.51 -10.60 -2.91
C ASN A 25 29.25 -11.36 -1.79
N GLU A 26 28.79 -11.25 -0.54
CA GLU A 26 29.45 -11.90 0.58
C GLU A 26 29.36 -13.43 0.45
N PRO A 27 30.47 -14.18 0.58
CA PRO A 27 30.45 -15.64 0.47
C PRO A 27 29.52 -16.34 1.46
N ALA A 28 29.32 -15.75 2.64
CA ALA A 28 28.46 -16.30 3.70
C ALA A 28 26.99 -15.84 3.60
N PHE A 29 26.62 -15.03 2.59
CA PHE A 29 25.26 -14.55 2.41
C PHE A 29 24.27 -15.70 2.14
N SER A 30 23.13 -15.67 2.82
CA SER A 30 22.13 -16.74 2.76
C SER A 30 20.72 -16.26 2.40
N GLY A 31 20.48 -14.95 2.34
CA GLY A 31 19.16 -14.39 2.03
C GLY A 31 18.83 -13.13 2.80
N TYR A 32 17.55 -12.74 2.78
CA TYR A 32 17.04 -11.53 3.42
C TYR A 32 15.99 -11.86 4.48
N ASN A 33 16.09 -11.22 5.64
CA ASN A 33 15.04 -11.21 6.64
C ASN A 33 14.17 -9.96 6.47
N ILE A 34 12.87 -10.14 6.62
CA ILE A 34 11.88 -9.06 6.64
C ILE A 34 11.31 -8.98 8.04
N TYR A 35 11.23 -7.76 8.56
CA TYR A 35 10.62 -7.44 9.83
C TYR A 35 9.52 -6.43 9.61
N PHE A 36 8.60 -6.41 10.56
CA PHE A 36 7.65 -5.32 10.67
C PHE A 36 7.38 -4.96 12.14
N GLY A 37 6.79 -3.80 12.36
CA GLY A 37 6.41 -3.32 13.68
C GLY A 37 5.78 -1.94 13.62
N ASP A 38 5.99 -1.19 14.70
CA ASP A 38 5.50 0.18 14.85
C ASP A 38 6.61 1.22 14.60
N SER A 39 6.28 2.49 14.81
CA SER A 39 7.18 3.63 14.57
C SER A 39 8.37 3.69 15.54
N VAL A 40 8.26 3.04 16.70
CA VAL A 40 9.29 3.05 17.75
C VAL A 40 10.21 1.85 17.59
N ASN A 41 9.65 0.70 17.25
CA ASN A 41 10.38 -0.53 17.04
C ASN A 41 9.89 -1.22 15.75
N PRO A 42 10.45 -0.87 14.59
CA PRO A 42 10.06 -1.46 13.30
C PRO A 42 10.54 -2.92 13.15
N ARG A 43 11.32 -3.45 14.10
CA ARG A 43 11.82 -4.82 14.12
C ARG A 43 11.16 -5.70 15.19
N ILE A 44 10.00 -5.29 15.73
CA ILE A 44 9.26 -6.08 16.74
C ILE A 44 9.01 -7.51 16.24
N TYR A 45 8.59 -7.65 14.98
CA TYR A 45 8.19 -8.93 14.42
C TYR A 45 9.12 -9.35 13.30
N ARG A 46 9.72 -10.55 13.42
CA ARG A 46 10.49 -11.17 12.33
C ARG A 46 9.62 -12.15 11.57
N ILE A 47 9.60 -12.06 10.25
CA ILE A 47 8.91 -13.00 9.37
C ILE A 47 9.83 -14.18 9.06
N TYR A 48 9.30 -15.39 9.14
CA TYR A 48 10.02 -16.63 8.86
C TYR A 48 9.54 -17.25 7.55
N SER A 49 10.46 -17.93 6.85
CA SER A 49 10.05 -18.92 5.86
C SER A 49 9.32 -20.09 6.53
N GLN A 50 8.68 -20.97 5.76
CA GLN A 50 8.08 -22.20 6.29
C GLN A 50 9.08 -23.07 7.07
N GLN A 51 10.38 -22.92 6.80
CA GLN A 51 11.46 -23.56 7.54
C GLN A 51 12.04 -22.56 8.56
N LYS A 52 11.73 -22.79 9.83
CA LYS A 52 11.92 -21.92 11.02
C LYS A 52 13.37 -21.46 11.33
N THR A 53 14.35 -21.79 10.49
CA THR A 53 15.79 -21.49 10.63
C THR A 53 16.39 -20.79 9.40
N ILE A 54 15.55 -20.46 8.42
CA ILE A 54 15.94 -19.93 7.12
C ILE A 54 15.45 -18.48 7.00
N PRO A 55 16.19 -17.59 6.32
CA PRO A 55 15.75 -16.22 6.09
C PRO A 55 14.38 -16.17 5.40
N THR A 56 13.67 -15.04 5.56
CA THR A 56 12.35 -14.82 4.92
C THR A 56 12.40 -15.09 3.42
N ILE A 57 13.45 -14.61 2.74
CA ILE A 57 13.75 -14.91 1.35
C ILE A 57 15.11 -15.59 1.27
N VAL A 58 15.15 -16.78 0.67
CA VAL A 58 16.39 -17.50 0.38
C VAL A 58 16.90 -17.09 -0.98
N THR A 59 18.15 -16.64 -1.03
CA THR A 59 18.85 -16.39 -2.29
C THR A 59 20.35 -16.52 -2.08
N THR A 60 21.08 -16.66 -3.18
CA THR A 60 22.54 -16.74 -3.18
C THR A 60 23.15 -15.38 -3.47
N ARG A 61 24.45 -15.28 -3.23
CA ARG A 61 25.20 -14.05 -3.52
C ARG A 61 25.07 -13.63 -4.98
N SER A 62 24.98 -12.33 -5.21
CA SER A 62 24.90 -11.72 -6.52
C SER A 62 25.83 -10.51 -6.62
N THR A 63 26.52 -10.41 -7.76
CA THR A 63 27.28 -9.22 -8.16
C THR A 63 26.45 -8.24 -8.97
N THR A 64 25.16 -8.51 -9.19
CA THR A 64 24.23 -7.59 -9.84
C THR A 64 23.08 -7.21 -8.90
N LEU A 65 22.56 -5.99 -9.04
CA LEU A 65 21.38 -5.55 -8.33
C LEU A 65 20.16 -6.39 -8.75
N GLN A 66 19.44 -6.92 -7.77
CA GLN A 66 18.25 -7.74 -7.97
C GLN A 66 17.07 -7.09 -7.26
N THR A 67 15.89 -7.18 -7.88
CA THR A 67 14.62 -6.77 -7.27
C THR A 67 13.96 -8.00 -6.64
N PHE A 68 13.49 -7.83 -5.41
CA PHE A 68 12.75 -8.82 -4.65
C PHE A 68 11.39 -8.26 -4.27
N THR A 69 10.40 -9.15 -4.17
CA THR A 69 9.05 -8.81 -3.72
C THR A 69 8.60 -9.81 -2.67
N PHE A 70 7.96 -9.32 -1.61
CA PHE A 70 7.37 -10.13 -0.56
C PHE A 70 6.03 -9.57 -0.10
N THR A 71 5.07 -10.43 0.19
CA THR A 71 3.75 -10.03 0.70
C THR A 71 3.65 -10.36 2.18
N ILE A 72 3.39 -9.34 2.99
CA ILE A 72 3.04 -9.48 4.41
C ILE A 72 1.51 -9.57 4.47
N GLU A 73 1.00 -10.76 4.80
CA GLU A 73 -0.42 -11.05 4.94
C GLU A 73 -0.66 -12.06 6.08
N LYS A 74 -1.91 -12.30 6.46
CA LYS A 74 -2.23 -13.29 7.50
C LYS A 74 -1.72 -14.69 7.14
N ASN A 75 -1.54 -15.53 8.16
CA ASN A 75 -1.03 -16.91 8.02
C ASN A 75 0.42 -17.04 7.51
N ILE A 76 1.21 -15.97 7.53
CA ILE A 76 2.68 -16.10 7.43
C ILE A 76 3.27 -16.43 8.80
N TYR A 77 4.37 -17.18 8.84
CA TYR A 77 5.06 -17.47 10.08
C TYR A 77 5.82 -16.23 10.57
N TYR A 78 5.69 -15.90 11.85
CA TYR A 78 6.40 -14.79 12.49
C TYR A 78 6.79 -15.12 13.93
N THR A 79 7.72 -14.34 14.48
CA THR A 79 8.01 -14.29 15.92
C THR A 79 8.01 -12.84 16.39
N GLY A 80 7.54 -12.60 17.62
CA GLY A 80 7.62 -11.29 18.26
C GLY A 80 8.89 -11.09 19.07
N SER A 81 9.13 -9.85 19.50
CA SER A 81 10.35 -9.44 20.22
C SER A 81 10.61 -10.21 21.53
N ASN A 82 9.56 -10.79 22.12
CA ASN A 82 9.60 -11.51 23.40
C ASN A 82 9.11 -12.97 23.30
N VAL A 83 8.92 -13.51 22.10
CA VAL A 83 8.35 -14.84 21.88
C VAL A 83 9.38 -15.67 21.12
N THR A 84 9.74 -16.83 21.66
CA THR A 84 10.61 -17.82 20.98
C THR A 84 9.82 -18.79 20.10
N GLU A 85 8.50 -18.82 20.27
CA GLU A 85 7.59 -19.67 19.52
C GLU A 85 7.13 -18.98 18.22
N ILE A 86 7.49 -19.61 17.10
CA ILE A 86 7.04 -19.17 15.78
C ILE A 86 5.56 -19.52 15.60
N SER A 87 4.77 -18.48 15.40
CA SER A 87 3.30 -18.51 15.27
C SER A 87 2.86 -18.00 13.90
N LEU A 88 1.59 -18.15 13.57
CA LEU A 88 0.98 -17.56 12.37
C LEU A 88 0.55 -16.12 12.66
N LEU A 89 0.85 -15.19 11.75
CA LEU A 89 0.48 -13.79 11.87
C LEU A 89 -1.04 -13.65 12.02
N PRO A 90 -1.55 -13.15 13.15
CA PRO A 90 -2.97 -12.96 13.33
C PRO A 90 -3.46 -11.77 12.50
N GLU A 91 -4.73 -11.84 12.08
CA GLU A 91 -5.37 -10.80 11.26
C GLU A 91 -5.36 -9.42 11.94
N THR A 92 -5.36 -9.38 13.28
CA THR A 92 -5.32 -8.14 14.07
C THR A 92 -4.08 -7.28 13.84
N GLU A 93 -2.96 -7.88 13.45
CA GLU A 93 -1.68 -7.19 13.21
C GLU A 93 -1.54 -6.67 11.77
N ILE A 94 -2.40 -7.10 10.84
CA ILE A 94 -2.34 -6.74 9.41
C ILE A 94 -3.68 -6.20 8.87
N ARG A 95 -4.62 -5.87 9.77
CA ARG A 95 -5.93 -5.32 9.40
C ARG A 95 -5.83 -3.91 8.84
N ASN A 96 -6.86 -3.53 8.08
CA ASN A 96 -6.95 -2.21 7.48
C ASN A 96 -6.91 -1.07 8.52
N GLY A 97 -6.22 0.02 8.18
CA GLY A 97 -6.10 1.21 9.02
C GLY A 97 -4.98 1.14 10.08
N ILE A 98 -4.24 0.04 10.18
CA ILE A 98 -3.09 -0.07 11.09
C ILE A 98 -1.78 0.25 10.36
N PRO A 99 -1.02 1.28 10.78
CA PRO A 99 0.28 1.59 10.20
C PRO A 99 1.33 0.52 10.53
N ILE A 100 2.07 0.10 9.52
CA ILE A 100 3.07 -0.96 9.61
C ILE A 100 4.38 -0.44 9.04
N TYR A 101 5.42 -0.52 9.84
CA TYR A 101 6.78 -0.13 9.50
C TYR A 101 7.55 -1.37 9.13
N VAL A 102 8.13 -1.41 7.93
CA VAL A 102 8.82 -2.58 7.39
C VAL A 102 10.32 -2.33 7.35
N TRP A 103 11.10 -3.34 7.74
CA TRP A 103 12.55 -3.36 7.67
C TRP A 103 13.04 -4.59 6.91
N VAL A 104 14.08 -4.44 6.09
CA VAL A 104 14.75 -5.56 5.40
C VAL A 104 16.22 -5.62 5.80
N SER A 105 16.73 -6.81 6.16
CA SER A 105 18.15 -7.02 6.48
C SER A 105 18.75 -8.18 5.69
N SER A 106 20.05 -8.10 5.40
CA SER A 106 20.80 -9.25 4.86
C SER A 106 21.12 -10.23 5.98
N TYR A 107 21.04 -11.52 5.70
CA TYR A 107 21.26 -12.60 6.67
C TYR A 107 22.32 -13.60 6.19
N GLN A 108 23.09 -14.12 7.15
CA GLN A 108 24.07 -15.20 6.99
C GLN A 108 23.71 -16.31 7.98
N ILE A 109 23.37 -17.52 7.50
CA ILE A 109 22.96 -18.64 8.37
C ILE A 109 24.12 -19.12 9.27
N THR A 110 25.37 -18.99 8.80
CA THR A 110 26.56 -19.37 9.57
C THR A 110 27.58 -18.25 9.41
N PRO A 111 27.88 -17.45 10.45
CA PRO A 111 27.65 -17.69 11.89
C PRO A 111 26.35 -17.10 12.50
N GLN A 112 25.21 -17.09 11.79
CA GLN A 112 23.95 -16.45 12.23
C GLN A 112 24.08 -14.93 12.44
N ASN A 113 24.55 -14.22 11.42
CA ASN A 113 24.72 -12.78 11.46
C ASN A 113 23.70 -12.04 10.59
N GLU A 114 23.25 -10.89 11.08
CA GLU A 114 22.44 -9.93 10.34
C GLU A 114 23.22 -8.63 10.12
N SER A 115 22.93 -7.94 9.02
CA SER A 115 23.47 -6.59 8.82
C SER A 115 22.91 -5.63 9.88
N TYR A 116 23.80 -4.96 10.64
CA TYR A 116 23.45 -3.92 11.62
C TYR A 116 23.76 -2.53 11.04
N TYR A 117 22.73 -1.71 10.79
CA TYR A 117 22.90 -0.30 10.39
C TYR A 117 21.87 0.60 11.08
N TYR A 118 22.28 1.85 11.31
CA TYR A 118 21.44 2.88 11.94
C TYR A 118 20.27 3.29 11.02
N TYR A 119 19.15 3.61 11.66
CA TYR A 119 17.78 3.38 11.20
C TYR A 119 17.26 4.23 10.03
N ASP A 120 18.01 5.23 9.57
CA ASP A 120 17.37 6.37 8.89
C ASP A 120 17.02 6.16 7.40
N ASN A 121 17.45 5.08 6.74
CA ASN A 121 17.21 4.89 5.29
C ASN A 121 16.48 3.59 4.89
N TYR A 122 16.07 2.74 5.85
CA TYR A 122 15.62 1.37 5.54
C TYR A 122 14.19 1.05 5.96
N VAL A 123 13.58 1.91 6.78
CA VAL A 123 12.21 1.72 7.23
C VAL A 123 11.27 2.48 6.32
N LYS A 124 10.30 1.77 5.76
CA LYS A 124 9.16 2.39 5.07
C LYS A 124 7.87 1.99 5.76
N MET A 125 6.92 2.91 5.76
CA MET A 125 5.61 2.73 6.38
C MET A 125 4.54 2.57 5.31
N ALA A 126 3.66 1.59 5.48
CA ALA A 126 2.39 1.55 4.79
C ALA A 126 1.27 1.14 5.74
N THR A 127 0.04 1.37 5.32
CA THR A 127 -1.13 0.98 6.10
C THR A 127 -2.05 0.17 5.20
N PRO A 128 -2.35 -1.10 5.53
CA PRO A 128 -3.34 -1.86 4.79
C PRO A 128 -4.65 -1.09 4.74
N ARG A 129 -5.40 -1.26 3.65
CA ARG A 129 -6.57 -0.43 3.37
C ARG A 129 -7.61 -1.22 2.58
N PRO A 130 -8.90 -1.00 2.82
CA PRO A 130 -9.96 -1.67 2.09
C PRO A 130 -9.88 -1.32 0.60
N GLU A 131 -10.04 -2.34 -0.24
CA GLU A 131 -10.07 -2.20 -1.69
C GLU A 131 -11.23 -3.00 -2.28
N VAL A 132 -11.86 -2.46 -3.31
CA VAL A 132 -12.84 -3.16 -4.14
C VAL A 132 -12.28 -3.17 -5.55
N LEU A 133 -12.20 -4.35 -6.15
CA LEU A 133 -11.60 -4.55 -7.47
C LEU A 133 -12.67 -4.99 -8.47
N ASN A 134 -12.52 -4.55 -9.72
CA ASN A 134 -13.32 -4.94 -10.87
C ASN A 134 -14.83 -4.76 -10.63
N GLN A 135 -15.21 -3.64 -10.03
CA GLN A 135 -16.59 -3.35 -9.67
C GLN A 135 -17.26 -2.50 -10.74
N THR A 136 -18.46 -2.92 -11.16
CA THR A 136 -19.34 -2.08 -11.97
C THR A 136 -20.02 -1.03 -11.10
N VAL A 137 -19.86 0.24 -11.47
CA VAL A 137 -20.48 1.39 -10.80
C VAL A 137 -21.45 2.06 -11.78
N ASN A 138 -22.72 2.16 -11.39
CA ASN A 138 -23.78 2.74 -12.23
C ASN A 138 -23.95 4.24 -11.94
N VAL A 139 -24.35 5.01 -12.94
CA VAL A 139 -24.66 6.44 -12.79
C VAL A 139 -25.72 6.67 -11.71
N GLY A 140 -25.54 7.73 -10.94
CA GLY A 140 -26.39 8.09 -9.81
C GLY A 140 -26.00 7.40 -8.51
N SER A 141 -24.94 6.60 -8.51
CA SER A 141 -24.39 6.02 -7.28
C SER A 141 -23.32 6.91 -6.66
N THR A 142 -23.11 6.69 -5.36
CA THR A 142 -21.94 7.18 -4.64
C THR A 142 -21.00 6.00 -4.42
N ILE A 143 -19.74 6.14 -4.83
CA ILE A 143 -18.70 5.16 -4.57
C ILE A 143 -18.33 5.25 -3.09
N VAL A 144 -18.46 4.13 -2.39
CA VAL A 144 -18.31 4.03 -0.95
C VAL A 144 -17.67 2.68 -0.59
N LEU A 145 -16.84 2.69 0.45
CA LEU A 145 -16.41 1.51 1.20
C LEU A 145 -16.97 1.62 2.62
N SER A 146 -16.97 0.53 3.39
CA SER A 146 -17.51 0.50 4.76
C SER A 146 -16.96 1.60 5.66
N GLU A 147 -15.78 2.11 5.34
CA GLU A 147 -15.00 3.05 6.15
C GLU A 147 -14.99 4.48 5.59
N GLY A 148 -15.52 4.71 4.39
CA GLY A 148 -15.48 6.04 3.77
C GLY A 148 -16.13 6.16 2.40
N TYR A 149 -16.48 7.38 2.04
CA TYR A 149 -16.98 7.74 0.71
C TYR A 149 -15.80 8.03 -0.22
N LEU A 150 -16.01 8.08 -1.54
CA LEU A 150 -14.96 8.45 -2.49
C LEU A 150 -15.42 9.54 -3.46
N ALA A 151 -16.51 9.28 -4.19
CA ALA A 151 -17.04 10.23 -5.17
C ALA A 151 -18.50 9.91 -5.49
N ASN A 152 -19.26 10.93 -5.83
CA ASN A 152 -20.49 10.77 -6.58
C ASN A 152 -20.15 10.51 -8.05
N PHE A 153 -20.85 9.57 -8.69
CA PHE A 153 -20.70 9.27 -10.10
C PHE A 153 -21.96 9.66 -10.86
N THR A 154 -21.86 10.73 -11.66
CA THR A 154 -23.02 11.35 -12.30
C THR A 154 -22.85 11.49 -13.79
N LEU A 155 -23.97 11.56 -14.51
CA LEU A 155 -24.03 11.98 -15.91
C LEU A 155 -24.36 13.47 -15.94
N ASN A 156 -23.51 14.26 -16.59
CA ASN A 156 -23.86 15.63 -16.95
C ASN A 156 -24.67 15.60 -18.25
N THR A 157 -25.93 16.04 -18.17
CA THR A 157 -26.87 16.00 -19.30
C THR A 157 -26.58 17.05 -20.36
N ALA A 158 -25.80 18.10 -20.03
CA ALA A 158 -25.47 19.17 -20.97
C ALA A 158 -24.44 18.74 -22.01
N ASP A 159 -23.47 17.90 -21.62
CA ASP A 159 -22.39 17.41 -22.50
C ASP A 159 -22.40 15.89 -22.69
N ASN A 160 -23.36 15.19 -22.07
CA ASN A 160 -23.53 13.74 -22.10
C ASN A 160 -22.27 12.98 -21.66
N LYS A 161 -21.53 13.53 -20.69
CA LYS A 161 -20.32 12.92 -20.13
C LYS A 161 -20.48 12.54 -18.67
N LEU A 162 -19.70 11.56 -18.26
CA LEU A 162 -19.66 11.06 -16.89
C LEU A 162 -18.66 11.86 -16.06
N TYR A 163 -19.00 12.13 -14.81
CA TYR A 163 -18.19 12.92 -13.90
C TYR A 163 -18.08 12.27 -12.52
N PHE A 164 -16.90 12.43 -11.91
CA PHE A 164 -16.73 12.28 -10.48
C PHE A 164 -16.83 13.64 -9.80
N SER A 165 -17.57 13.69 -8.70
CA SER A 165 -17.74 14.89 -7.90
C SER A 165 -17.75 14.57 -6.40
N SER A 166 -17.60 15.61 -5.58
CA SER A 166 -17.69 15.49 -4.12
C SER A 166 -19.04 14.89 -3.69
N PRO A 167 -19.04 13.94 -2.74
CA PRO A 167 -20.26 13.48 -2.04
C PRO A 167 -21.00 14.55 -1.22
N GLN A 168 -20.43 15.75 -1.06
CA GLN A 168 -21.01 16.90 -0.32
C GLN A 168 -21.46 16.55 1.11
N ARG A 169 -20.53 16.06 1.94
CA ARG A 169 -20.80 15.81 3.36
C ARG A 169 -20.46 17.02 4.24
N GLU A 170 -21.25 17.23 5.29
CA GLU A 170 -20.98 18.28 6.26
C GLU A 170 -19.60 18.12 6.90
N ASN A 171 -18.90 19.25 7.09
CA ASN A 171 -17.56 19.32 7.71
C ASN A 171 -16.44 18.56 6.97
N GLU A 172 -16.64 18.26 5.67
CA GLU A 172 -15.62 17.64 4.83
C GLU A 172 -15.39 18.46 3.56
N THR A 173 -14.13 18.73 3.23
CA THR A 173 -13.75 19.29 1.93
C THR A 173 -13.11 18.21 1.07
N TRP A 174 -13.81 17.83 0.01
CA TRP A 174 -13.38 16.84 -0.96
C TRP A 174 -12.73 17.50 -2.15
N SER A 175 -11.63 16.92 -2.60
CA SER A 175 -10.91 17.39 -3.77
C SER A 175 -10.37 16.20 -4.56
N LEU A 176 -10.32 16.36 -5.87
CA LEU A 176 -10.06 15.32 -6.84
C LEU A 176 -8.87 15.72 -7.72
N GLN A 177 -8.05 14.74 -8.08
CA GLN A 177 -7.02 14.91 -9.09
C GLN A 177 -7.08 13.72 -10.03
N ARG A 178 -6.96 13.99 -11.34
CA ARG A 178 -6.85 12.94 -12.35
C ARG A 178 -5.41 12.83 -12.82
N VAL A 179 -4.86 11.63 -12.80
CA VAL A 179 -3.53 11.33 -13.32
C VAL A 179 -3.60 10.17 -14.32
N ALA A 180 -2.56 10.05 -15.15
CA ALA A 180 -2.38 8.84 -15.94
C ALA A 180 -2.13 7.65 -15.00
N GLY A 181 -2.69 6.50 -15.33
CA GLY A 181 -2.49 5.28 -14.56
C GLY A 181 -2.97 4.06 -15.36
N THR A 182 -2.46 2.92 -14.96
CA THR A 182 -2.71 1.57 -15.48
C THR A 182 -3.25 0.64 -14.40
N SER A 183 -3.17 1.05 -13.13
CA SER A 183 -3.70 0.31 -11.98
C SER A 183 -4.03 1.22 -10.79
N LEU A 184 -4.69 0.66 -9.79
CA LEU A 184 -4.92 1.28 -8.47
C LEU A 184 -3.61 1.55 -7.69
N TYR A 185 -2.51 0.90 -8.08
CA TYR A 185 -1.25 0.83 -7.34
C TYR A 185 -0.11 1.69 -7.93
N ASP A 186 -0.39 2.45 -9.00
CA ASP A 186 0.63 3.22 -9.72
C ASP A 186 1.19 4.36 -8.88
N ILE A 187 0.31 5.11 -8.21
CA ILE A 187 0.70 6.16 -7.27
C ILE A 187 0.63 5.57 -5.87
N VAL A 188 1.79 5.39 -5.23
CA VAL A 188 1.88 4.84 -3.86
C VAL A 188 1.65 5.96 -2.86
N VAL A 189 2.50 6.99 -2.95
CA VAL A 189 2.42 8.26 -2.21
C VAL A 189 1.59 9.26 -3.03
N PRO A 190 0.36 9.62 -2.62
CA PRO A 190 -0.38 10.69 -3.27
C PRO A 190 0.39 12.03 -3.20
N PRO A 191 0.32 12.88 -4.23
CA PRO A 191 0.87 14.23 -4.15
C PRO A 191 0.10 15.05 -3.11
N THR A 192 0.71 16.12 -2.61
CA THR A 192 0.08 17.02 -1.62
C THR A 192 -0.78 18.12 -2.27
N GLU A 193 -0.54 18.38 -3.56
CA GLU A 193 -1.10 19.49 -4.33
C GLU A 193 -1.64 19.02 -5.69
N GLY A 194 -2.35 19.91 -6.39
CA GLY A 194 -2.92 19.63 -7.73
C GLY A 194 -4.32 19.05 -7.71
N TYR A 195 -4.99 19.07 -6.55
CA TYR A 195 -6.40 18.68 -6.42
C TYR A 195 -7.33 19.86 -6.71
N THR A 196 -8.48 19.57 -7.30
CA THR A 196 -9.57 20.53 -7.55
C THR A 196 -10.84 20.09 -6.83
N THR A 197 -11.66 21.06 -6.42
CA THR A 197 -13.02 20.81 -5.90
C THR A 197 -14.05 20.64 -7.02
N GLU A 198 -13.67 20.97 -8.26
CA GLU A 198 -14.52 20.83 -9.43
C GLU A 198 -14.75 19.36 -9.80
N SER A 199 -15.87 19.11 -10.46
CA SER A 199 -16.16 17.78 -10.99
C SER A 199 -15.19 17.44 -12.13
N LEU A 200 -14.68 16.21 -12.14
CA LEU A 200 -13.75 15.75 -13.16
C LEU A 200 -14.40 14.72 -14.08
N GLU A 201 -14.26 14.92 -15.39
CA GLU A 201 -14.73 13.96 -16.40
C GLU A 201 -14.07 12.59 -16.17
N VAL A 202 -14.89 11.55 -16.22
CA VAL A 202 -14.50 10.15 -16.07
C VAL A 202 -14.00 9.61 -17.40
N ILE A 203 -12.76 9.15 -17.41
CA ILE A 203 -12.05 8.63 -18.59
C ILE A 203 -11.47 7.28 -18.21
N ALA A 204 -11.56 6.31 -19.11
CA ALA A 204 -10.92 5.00 -18.96
C ALA A 204 -9.39 5.14 -18.87
N ASP A 205 -8.74 4.16 -18.24
CA ASP A 205 -7.29 4.10 -18.04
C ASP A 205 -6.73 5.36 -17.36
N ARG A 206 -7.48 5.84 -16.36
CA ARG A 206 -7.09 6.97 -15.52
C ARG A 206 -7.27 6.62 -14.05
N LEU A 207 -6.34 7.13 -13.26
CA LEU A 207 -6.38 7.07 -11.82
C LEU A 207 -6.87 8.42 -11.28
N TYR A 208 -7.89 8.37 -10.45
CA TYR A 208 -8.44 9.51 -9.74
C TYR A 208 -7.99 9.41 -8.29
N LEU A 209 -7.26 10.43 -7.84
CA LEU A 209 -6.84 10.58 -6.46
C LEU A 209 -7.86 11.47 -5.76
N ILE A 210 -8.26 11.06 -4.57
CA ILE A 210 -9.23 11.77 -3.76
C ILE A 210 -8.52 12.21 -2.48
N LYS A 211 -8.67 13.48 -2.11
CA LYS A 211 -8.22 14.03 -0.84
C LYS A 211 -9.41 14.62 -0.09
N ILE A 212 -9.52 14.25 1.17
CA ILE A 212 -10.65 14.58 2.04
C ILE A 212 -10.08 15.26 3.27
N ASN A 213 -10.42 16.53 3.46
CA ASN A 213 -10.06 17.27 4.66
C ASN A 213 -11.23 17.19 5.62
N ARG A 214 -11.02 16.58 6.80
CA ARG A 214 -12.02 16.47 7.87
C ARG A 214 -11.41 17.02 9.16
N GLY A 215 -11.85 18.21 9.58
CA GLY A 215 -11.19 18.94 10.65
C GLY A 215 -9.74 19.28 10.28
N ASN A 216 -8.78 18.87 11.10
CA ASN A 216 -7.34 19.09 10.88
C ASN A 216 -6.63 17.93 10.16
N ASN A 217 -7.37 16.87 9.82
CA ASN A 217 -6.80 15.63 9.30
C ASN A 217 -7.10 15.46 7.81
N ASN A 218 -6.16 14.88 7.09
CA ASN A 218 -6.31 14.51 5.68
C ASN A 218 -6.53 13.01 5.54
N TYR A 219 -7.51 12.63 4.73
CA TYR A 219 -7.73 11.25 4.30
C TYR A 219 -7.61 11.17 2.79
N TYR A 220 -7.28 9.99 2.29
CA TYR A 220 -7.01 9.77 0.87
C TYR A 220 -7.80 8.61 0.32
N GLY A 221 -8.15 8.69 -0.95
CA GLY A 221 -8.81 7.62 -1.69
C GLY A 221 -8.27 7.53 -3.11
N LYS A 222 -8.52 6.41 -3.77
CA LYS A 222 -8.18 6.24 -5.19
C LYS A 222 -9.29 5.51 -5.91
N ILE A 223 -9.55 5.90 -7.15
CA ILE A 223 -10.42 5.18 -8.09
C ILE A 223 -9.66 5.03 -9.39
N PHE A 224 -9.35 3.81 -9.80
CA PHE A 224 -8.83 3.49 -11.12
C PHE A 224 -9.98 3.05 -12.02
N VAL A 225 -10.20 3.78 -13.12
CA VAL A 225 -11.28 3.50 -14.07
C VAL A 225 -10.74 2.57 -15.15
N ARG A 226 -11.14 1.30 -15.12
CA ARG A 226 -10.73 0.28 -16.10
C ARG A 226 -11.41 0.49 -17.46
N SER A 227 -12.71 0.77 -17.42
CA SER A 227 -13.49 1.02 -18.65
C SER A 227 -14.67 1.92 -18.38
N VAL A 228 -15.13 2.58 -19.44
CA VAL A 228 -16.34 3.40 -19.46
C VAL A 228 -17.33 2.74 -20.41
N ASN A 229 -18.51 2.36 -19.92
CA ASN A 229 -19.52 1.62 -20.67
C ASN A 229 -20.63 2.59 -21.11
N GLY A 230 -20.34 3.39 -22.14
CA GLY A 230 -21.25 4.45 -22.59
C GLY A 230 -21.43 5.53 -21.52
N THR A 231 -22.67 5.93 -21.26
CA THR A 231 -23.02 6.99 -20.30
C THR A 231 -23.77 6.46 -19.08
N SER A 232 -23.77 5.14 -18.85
CA SER A 232 -24.57 4.50 -17.79
C SER A 232 -23.73 3.91 -16.67
N SER A 233 -22.49 3.48 -16.95
CA SER A 233 -21.67 2.79 -15.96
C SER A 233 -20.18 2.82 -16.30
N ILE A 234 -19.36 2.50 -15.30
CA ILE A 234 -17.92 2.24 -15.43
C ILE A 234 -17.58 0.91 -14.76
N VAL A 235 -16.43 0.34 -15.12
CA VAL A 235 -15.77 -0.69 -14.32
C VAL A 235 -14.56 -0.06 -13.64
N ALA A 236 -14.44 -0.19 -12.33
CA ALA A 236 -13.40 0.47 -11.56
C ALA A 236 -12.84 -0.41 -10.43
N ASP A 237 -11.59 -0.11 -10.08
CA ASP A 237 -10.98 -0.51 -8.80
C ASP A 237 -10.93 0.72 -7.90
N TYR A 238 -11.19 0.57 -6.61
CA TYR A 238 -11.13 1.70 -5.70
C TYR A 238 -10.78 1.30 -4.28
N CYS A 239 -10.26 2.26 -3.52
CA CYS A 239 -9.78 2.05 -2.16
C CYS A 239 -9.87 3.33 -1.34
N TYR A 240 -9.91 3.15 -0.01
CA TYR A 240 -9.97 4.25 0.94
C TYR A 240 -8.93 4.10 2.04
N GLN A 241 -8.12 5.13 2.26
CA GLN A 241 -7.15 5.19 3.35
C GLN A 241 -7.85 5.60 4.64
N ILE A 242 -8.06 4.64 5.54
CA ILE A 242 -8.81 4.86 6.78
C ILE A 242 -8.03 5.72 7.77
N SER A 243 -6.70 5.64 7.77
CA SER A 243 -5.85 6.37 8.70
C SER A 243 -5.57 7.79 8.21
N ALA A 244 -5.84 8.74 9.09
CA ALA A 244 -5.55 10.16 8.87
C ALA A 244 -4.06 10.41 8.67
N ASP A 245 -3.74 11.34 7.76
CA ASP A 245 -2.40 11.91 7.53
C ASP A 245 -1.31 10.89 7.19
N ILE A 246 -1.72 9.72 6.71
CA ILE A 246 -0.82 8.67 6.25
C ILE A 246 -0.80 8.64 4.73
N LEU A 247 0.34 9.05 4.19
CA LEU A 247 0.76 8.69 2.84
C LEU A 247 1.54 7.38 2.98
N SER A 248 1.10 6.30 2.32
CA SER A 248 1.91 5.06 2.29
C SER A 248 3.13 5.27 1.41
N TYR A 249 4.33 4.83 1.85
CA TYR A 249 5.65 5.11 1.26
C TYR A 249 6.39 3.88 0.71
#